data_AF-A0A2G6EM09-F1
#
_entry.id   AF-A0A2G6EM09-F1
#
_cell.length_a   1.000
_cell.length_b   1.000
_cell.length_c   1.000
_cell.angle_alpha   90.00
_cell.angle_beta   90.00
_cell.angle_gamma   90.00
#
_symmetry.space_group_name_H-M   'P 1'
#
loop_
_entity.id
_entity.type
_entity.pdbx_description
1 polymer ?
#
loop_
_entity_poly.entity_id
_entity_poly.type
_entity_poly.pdbx_seq_one_letter_code
_entity_poly.pdbx_strand_id
1 'polypeptide(L)'
;MESFALPWRHRHPANLLNCTTHMNPPEPTSTTSIARQLLVAALVLFASLVLASCASTRALDPDKDFHYDASYDFSDKKAIVNELSSSLLATSIPGIADDERPTIVDYGIANETSEHINTGGISDAIRQDVLKSQRYRFVNRSQRSNIANETSYQQGGNVSQAERVALGRQLGARYILSGTLRSIEKDQPKQIRLTKRNLIYYSMTLDLTDLETSEIVWSDEVEIAREASRPIIGW
;
A
#
# COMPACT_ATOMS: atom_id res chain seq x y z
N MET A 1 -44.08 -78.18 44.40
CA MET A 1 -45.40 -77.83 43.84
C MET A 1 -45.10 -77.20 42.49
N GLU A 2 -45.07 -78.03 41.45
CA GLU A 2 -46.22 -78.32 40.57
C GLU A 2 -46.16 -77.36 39.37
N SER A 3 -46.38 -77.73 38.11
CA SER A 3 -46.73 -78.99 37.48
C SER A 3 -46.74 -78.72 35.96
N PHE A 4 -46.40 -79.72 35.13
CA PHE A 4 -47.05 -80.08 33.85
C PHE A 4 -47.13 -79.03 32.71
N ALA A 5 -47.07 -79.32 31.40
CA ALA A 5 -47.08 -80.55 30.61
C ALA A 5 -46.54 -80.25 29.18
N LEU A 6 -46.05 -81.31 28.52
CA LEU A 6 -45.79 -81.45 27.07
C LEU A 6 -47.13 -81.54 26.27
N PRO A 7 -47.23 -82.05 25.01
CA PRO A 7 -46.31 -82.24 23.85
C PRO A 7 -46.95 -81.87 22.46
N TRP A 8 -46.19 -82.11 21.37
CA TRP A 8 -46.54 -82.78 20.07
C TRP A 8 -45.99 -82.00 18.85
N ARG A 9 -44.92 -82.39 18.13
CA ARG A 9 -44.53 -83.54 17.25
C ARG A 9 -44.89 -83.40 15.75
N HIS A 10 -43.89 -83.73 14.91
CA HIS A 10 -43.87 -84.13 13.48
C HIS A 10 -43.30 -83.09 12.48
N ARG A 11 -42.44 -83.41 11.48
CA ARG A 11 -41.69 -84.62 11.02
C ARG A 11 -40.77 -84.16 9.84
N HIS A 12 -39.46 -84.51 9.87
CA HIS A 12 -38.44 -84.85 8.82
C HIS A 12 -38.63 -84.60 7.28
N PRO A 13 -37.61 -84.79 6.37
CA PRO A 13 -36.12 -84.81 6.46
C PRO A 13 -35.34 -84.24 5.21
N ALA A 14 -34.02 -84.52 5.15
CA ALA A 14 -33.10 -84.69 3.99
C ALA A 14 -32.38 -83.42 3.45
N ASN A 15 -31.10 -83.38 3.06
CA ASN A 15 -30.02 -84.35 2.75
C ASN A 15 -28.69 -83.55 2.63
N LEU A 16 -27.57 -83.96 3.23
CA LEU A 16 -26.39 -84.67 2.66
C LEU A 16 -25.17 -83.79 2.25
N LEU A 17 -24.00 -84.20 2.81
CA LEU A 17 -22.64 -84.30 2.20
C LEU A 17 -21.91 -82.98 1.84
N ASN A 18 -20.58 -82.79 1.92
CA ASN A 18 -19.44 -83.63 2.30
C ASN A 18 -18.20 -82.72 2.54
N CYS A 19 -17.22 -83.25 3.26
CA CYS A 19 -15.85 -82.73 3.46
C CYS A 19 -14.98 -82.86 2.20
N THR A 20 -14.10 -81.88 1.91
CA THR A 20 -12.77 -82.13 1.29
C THR A 20 -11.79 -80.97 1.54
N THR A 21 -10.66 -81.29 2.17
CA THR A 21 -9.41 -80.51 2.25
C THR A 21 -8.69 -80.50 0.90
N HIS A 22 -8.22 -79.34 0.43
CA HIS A 22 -7.32 -79.21 -0.73
C HIS A 22 -6.11 -78.33 -0.38
N MET A 23 -4.92 -78.84 -0.67
CA MET A 23 -3.61 -78.16 -0.53
C MET A 23 -3.54 -76.90 -1.41
N ASN A 24 -2.92 -75.83 -0.91
CA ASN A 24 -2.65 -74.60 -1.67
C ASN A 24 -1.29 -74.69 -2.40
N PRO A 25 -1.21 -74.34 -3.69
CA PRO A 25 0.03 -74.19 -4.46
C PRO A 25 0.68 -72.79 -4.29
N PRO A 26 1.94 -72.58 -4.73
CA PRO A 26 2.74 -71.40 -4.40
C PRO A 26 2.26 -70.09 -5.05
N GLU A 27 2.41 -68.98 -4.33
CA GLU A 27 2.01 -67.63 -4.76
C GLU A 27 2.86 -67.08 -5.93
N PRO A 28 2.23 -66.51 -6.98
CA PRO A 28 2.93 -65.76 -8.01
C PRO A 28 3.19 -64.29 -7.64
N THR A 29 4.25 -63.74 -8.22
CA THR A 29 5.00 -62.54 -7.86
C THR A 29 4.29 -61.19 -8.06
N SER A 30 4.70 -60.22 -7.21
CA SER A 30 4.13 -58.88 -7.00
C SER A 30 4.31 -57.89 -8.16
N THR A 31 3.39 -57.86 -9.11
CA THR A 31 3.35 -56.84 -10.18
C THR A 31 2.60 -55.55 -9.78
N THR A 32 1.83 -55.57 -8.68
CA THR A 32 0.99 -54.45 -8.24
C THR A 32 1.76 -53.33 -7.50
N SER A 33 2.99 -53.58 -7.06
CA SER A 33 3.81 -52.62 -6.30
C SER A 33 4.41 -51.51 -7.19
N ILE A 34 4.92 -51.89 -8.37
CA ILE A 34 5.67 -50.99 -9.26
C ILE A 34 4.73 -49.92 -9.86
N ALA A 35 3.52 -50.29 -10.27
CA ALA A 35 2.54 -49.36 -10.83
C ALA A 35 2.10 -48.29 -9.81
N ARG A 36 1.98 -48.65 -8.53
CA ARG A 36 1.67 -47.72 -7.44
C ARG A 36 2.81 -46.74 -7.16
N GLN A 37 4.05 -47.21 -7.19
CA GLN A 37 5.24 -46.36 -7.01
C GLN A 37 5.40 -45.34 -8.14
N LEU A 38 5.14 -45.74 -9.39
CA LEU A 38 5.19 -44.83 -10.54
C LEU A 38 4.09 -43.76 -10.48
N LEU A 39 2.89 -44.10 -10.02
CA LEU A 39 1.80 -43.15 -9.86
C LEU A 39 2.09 -42.12 -8.76
N VAL A 40 2.65 -42.56 -7.62
CA VAL A 40 3.08 -41.66 -6.55
C VAL A 40 4.23 -40.75 -7.02
N ALA A 41 5.21 -41.28 -7.74
CA ALA A 41 6.31 -40.49 -8.30
C ALA A 41 5.80 -39.42 -9.29
N ALA A 42 4.84 -39.77 -10.16
CA ALA A 42 4.21 -38.82 -11.09
C ALA A 42 3.42 -37.73 -10.36
N LEU A 43 2.73 -38.07 -9.26
CA LEU A 43 1.95 -37.12 -8.47
C LEU A 43 2.85 -36.18 -7.66
N VAL A 44 3.99 -36.67 -7.15
CA VAL A 44 5.04 -35.85 -6.51
C VAL A 44 5.72 -34.94 -7.53
N LEU A 45 6.02 -35.44 -8.73
CA LEU A 45 6.62 -34.63 -9.80
C LEU A 45 5.65 -33.52 -10.27
N PHE A 46 4.37 -33.85 -10.43
CA PHE A 46 3.33 -32.88 -10.77
C PHE A 46 3.15 -31.84 -9.66
N ALA A 47 3.13 -32.26 -8.39
CA ALA A 47 3.07 -31.34 -7.25
C ALA A 47 4.30 -30.41 -7.19
N SER A 48 5.48 -30.91 -7.56
CA SER A 48 6.70 -30.09 -7.61
C SER A 48 6.69 -29.04 -8.74
N LEU A 49 5.99 -29.32 -9.85
CA LEU A 49 5.82 -28.35 -10.95
C LEU A 49 4.84 -27.21 -10.59
N VAL A 50 3.84 -27.47 -9.75
CA VAL A 50 2.83 -26.46 -9.36
C VAL A 50 3.42 -25.43 -8.39
N LEU A 51 4.50 -25.76 -7.67
CA LEU A 51 5.16 -24.84 -6.73
C LEU A 51 6.16 -23.87 -7.39
N ALA A 52 6.38 -23.98 -8.71
CA ALA A 52 7.16 -23.01 -9.48
C ALA A 52 6.33 -21.76 -9.81
N SER A 53 5.79 -21.08 -8.80
CA SER A 53 5.19 -19.75 -8.98
C SER A 53 6.32 -18.74 -9.16
N CYS A 54 6.58 -18.36 -10.40
CA CYS A 54 7.53 -17.31 -10.72
C CYS A 54 6.86 -15.97 -10.42
N ALA A 55 7.29 -15.29 -9.35
CA ALA A 55 6.86 -13.93 -9.06
C ALA A 55 7.31 -13.02 -10.22
N SER A 56 6.36 -12.59 -11.05
CA SER A 56 6.60 -11.67 -12.17
C SER A 56 6.21 -10.26 -11.75
N THR A 57 7.17 -9.34 -11.77
CA THR A 57 6.91 -7.91 -11.64
C THR A 57 6.71 -7.30 -13.03
N ARG A 58 5.78 -6.36 -13.15
CA ARG A 58 5.57 -5.57 -14.37
C ARG A 58 5.91 -4.12 -14.06
N ALA A 59 6.68 -3.49 -14.94
CA ALA A 59 6.84 -2.04 -14.91
C ALA A 59 5.54 -1.41 -15.46
N LEU A 60 5.00 -0.45 -14.71
CA LEU A 60 3.88 0.38 -15.16
C LEU A 60 4.41 1.72 -15.62
N ASP A 61 3.69 2.33 -16.56
CA ASP A 61 3.95 3.67 -17.06
C ASP A 61 3.47 4.73 -16.05
N PRO A 62 4.35 5.57 -15.48
CA PRO A 62 3.95 6.60 -14.51
C PRO A 62 3.07 7.72 -15.10
N ASP A 63 2.91 7.78 -16.42
CA ASP A 63 2.08 8.80 -17.06
C ASP A 63 0.63 8.38 -17.27
N LYS A 64 0.27 7.13 -16.95
CA LYS A 64 -1.09 6.62 -17.08
C LYS A 64 -1.81 6.56 -15.74
N ASP A 65 -3.11 6.82 -15.80
CA ASP A 65 -3.97 6.75 -14.62
C ASP A 65 -4.31 5.30 -14.27
N PHE A 66 -3.96 4.90 -13.05
CA PHE A 66 -4.20 3.56 -12.53
C PHE A 66 -4.84 3.63 -11.15
N HIS A 67 -6.07 3.10 -11.04
CA HIS A 67 -6.83 3.06 -9.80
C HIS A 67 -7.26 1.62 -9.51
N TYR A 68 -6.68 1.02 -8.47
CA TYR A 68 -7.01 -0.35 -8.07
C TYR A 68 -8.26 -0.41 -7.18
N ASP A 69 -8.48 0.64 -6.39
CA ASP A 69 -9.70 0.86 -5.64
C ASP A 69 -9.96 2.36 -5.46
N ALA A 70 -10.73 2.74 -4.44
CA ALA A 70 -11.04 4.14 -4.14
C ALA A 70 -10.03 4.81 -3.19
N SER A 71 -9.00 4.10 -2.71
CA SER A 71 -7.99 4.70 -1.83
C SER A 71 -7.08 5.64 -2.62
N TYR A 72 -6.34 6.47 -1.88
CA TYR A 72 -5.37 7.38 -2.46
C TYR A 72 -4.25 6.62 -3.20
N ASP A 73 -3.86 7.12 -4.38
CA ASP A 73 -2.81 6.48 -5.20
C ASP A 73 -1.86 7.46 -5.90
N PHE A 74 -1.02 6.91 -6.79
CA PHE A 74 0.02 7.64 -7.49
C PHE A 74 -0.53 8.67 -8.49
N SER A 75 -1.65 8.36 -9.14
CA SER A 75 -2.28 9.26 -10.10
C SER A 75 -2.91 10.45 -9.38
N ASP A 76 -3.58 10.19 -8.26
CA ASP A 76 -4.10 11.24 -7.37
C ASP A 76 -2.98 12.17 -6.88
N LYS A 77 -1.87 11.58 -6.43
CA LYS A 77 -0.68 12.35 -6.05
C LYS A 77 -0.24 13.30 -7.16
N LYS A 78 -0.11 12.81 -8.39
CA LYS A 78 0.39 13.60 -9.52
C LYS A 78 -0.57 14.74 -9.87
N ALA A 79 -1.86 14.47 -9.86
CA ALA A 79 -2.89 15.48 -10.11
C ALA A 79 -2.82 16.61 -9.07
N ILE A 80 -2.79 16.26 -7.78
CA ILE A 80 -2.68 17.24 -6.67
C ILE A 80 -1.41 18.08 -6.78
N VAL A 81 -0.26 17.43 -7.01
CA VAL A 81 1.03 18.13 -7.13
C VAL A 81 1.01 19.11 -8.30
N ASN A 82 0.51 18.68 -9.45
CA ASN A 82 0.44 19.51 -10.65
C ASN A 82 -0.47 20.72 -10.43
N GLU A 83 -1.66 20.53 -9.89
CA GLU A 83 -2.63 21.61 -9.68
C GLU A 83 -2.12 22.64 -8.68
N LEU A 84 -1.70 22.20 -7.49
CA LEU A 84 -1.24 23.11 -6.43
C LEU A 84 0.06 23.84 -6.81
N SER A 85 1.00 23.14 -7.44
CA SER A 85 2.24 23.79 -7.90
C SER A 85 1.97 24.79 -9.03
N SER A 86 1.11 24.44 -9.99
CA SER A 86 0.74 25.34 -11.08
C SER A 86 0.00 26.57 -10.57
N SER A 87 -0.94 26.40 -9.63
CA SER A 87 -1.67 27.49 -9.00
C SER A 87 -0.75 28.46 -8.25
N LEU A 88 0.16 27.93 -7.43
CA LEU A 88 1.17 28.75 -6.75
C LEU A 88 2.08 29.51 -7.73
N LEU A 89 2.45 28.85 -8.84
CA LEU A 89 3.29 29.44 -9.88
C LEU A 89 2.53 30.36 -10.85
N ALA A 90 1.20 30.31 -10.90
CA ALA A 90 0.39 31.23 -11.67
C ALA A 90 0.03 32.48 -10.85
N THR A 91 -0.03 32.35 -9.52
CA THR A 91 -0.39 33.45 -8.63
C THR A 91 0.72 34.50 -8.57
N SER A 92 0.32 35.76 -8.71
CA SER A 92 1.15 36.92 -8.38
C SER A 92 0.93 37.27 -6.92
N ILE A 93 1.98 37.13 -6.11
CA ILE A 93 1.92 37.42 -4.68
C ILE A 93 2.37 38.86 -4.46
N PRO A 94 1.54 39.72 -3.84
CA PRO A 94 1.92 41.09 -3.54
C PRO A 94 3.23 41.18 -2.76
N GLY A 95 4.08 42.14 -3.14
CA GLY A 95 5.37 42.37 -2.48
C GLY A 95 6.50 41.45 -2.94
N ILE A 96 6.28 40.55 -3.90
CA ILE A 96 7.35 39.82 -4.59
C ILE A 96 7.58 40.51 -5.94
N ALA A 97 8.77 41.08 -6.14
CA ALA A 97 9.15 41.64 -7.44
C ALA A 97 9.37 40.53 -8.48
N ASP A 98 9.19 40.82 -9.77
CA ASP A 98 9.29 39.82 -10.85
C ASP A 98 10.67 39.15 -10.94
N ASP A 99 11.73 39.85 -10.56
CA ASP A 99 13.11 39.35 -10.52
C ASP A 99 13.52 38.79 -9.14
N GLU A 100 12.65 38.92 -8.14
CA GLU A 100 12.89 38.41 -6.80
C GLU A 100 12.53 36.91 -6.73
N ARG A 101 13.43 36.14 -6.12
CA ARG A 101 13.20 34.73 -5.81
C ARG A 101 13.03 34.54 -4.31
N PRO A 102 11.84 34.64 -3.73
CA PRO A 102 11.69 34.57 -2.29
C PRO A 102 12.03 33.17 -1.77
N THR A 103 12.54 33.14 -0.54
CA THR A 103 12.97 31.91 0.12
C THR A 103 11.82 31.33 0.93
N ILE A 104 11.46 30.09 0.66
CA ILE A 104 10.43 29.33 1.35
C ILE A 104 11.08 28.32 2.30
N VAL A 105 10.50 28.10 3.46
CA VAL A 105 10.76 26.91 4.28
C VAL A 105 9.53 26.00 4.24
N ASP A 106 9.77 24.73 3.90
CA ASP A 106 8.72 23.73 3.85
C ASP A 106 8.53 23.09 5.24
N TYR A 107 7.29 23.14 5.75
CA TYR A 107 6.87 22.51 6.99
C TYR A 107 6.12 21.19 6.80
N GLY A 108 5.88 20.79 5.55
CA GLY A 108 5.22 19.55 5.20
C GLY A 108 3.71 19.65 5.23
N ILE A 109 3.08 18.51 4.98
CA ILE A 109 1.64 18.35 4.92
C ILE A 109 1.23 17.42 6.07
N ALA A 110 0.33 17.90 6.92
CA ALA A 110 -0.24 17.10 8.00
C ALA A 110 -1.21 16.05 7.43
N ASN A 111 -1.09 14.81 7.89
CA ASN A 111 -2.03 13.75 7.54
C ASN A 111 -3.16 13.71 8.59
N GLU A 112 -4.34 14.16 8.20
CA GLU A 112 -5.59 14.09 8.97
C GLU A 112 -6.56 13.05 8.37
N THR A 113 -6.04 12.11 7.56
CA THR A 113 -6.82 10.98 7.04
C THR A 113 -6.79 9.79 7.98
N SER A 114 -7.70 8.84 7.76
CA SER A 114 -7.69 7.50 8.36
C SER A 114 -6.58 6.59 7.83
N GLU A 115 -5.97 6.93 6.69
CA GLU A 115 -5.00 6.11 5.97
C GLU A 115 -3.56 6.56 6.21
N HIS A 116 -2.61 5.63 6.16
CA HIS A 116 -1.19 5.99 6.16
C HIS A 116 -0.73 6.47 4.76
N ILE A 117 -0.94 7.75 4.49
CA ILE A 117 -0.51 8.41 3.25
C ILE A 117 0.87 9.04 3.44
N ASN A 118 1.76 8.85 2.46
CA ASN A 118 3.08 9.48 2.44
C ASN A 118 2.98 10.97 2.02
N THR A 119 2.57 11.81 2.95
CA THR A 119 2.45 13.26 2.74
C THR A 119 3.80 13.95 2.51
N GLY A 120 4.89 13.42 3.06
CA GLY A 120 6.26 13.89 2.78
C GLY A 120 6.61 13.78 1.30
N GLY A 121 6.23 12.67 0.66
CA GLY A 121 6.43 12.47 -0.77
C GLY A 121 5.61 13.42 -1.66
N ILE A 122 4.49 13.94 -1.17
CA ILE A 122 3.70 14.99 -1.84
C ILE A 122 4.43 16.33 -1.71
N SER A 123 4.83 16.68 -0.47
CA SER A 123 5.57 17.92 -0.18
C SER A 123 6.86 18.03 -0.99
N ASP A 124 7.62 16.94 -1.08
CA ASP A 124 8.86 16.88 -1.85
C ASP A 124 8.62 17.09 -3.35
N ALA A 125 7.53 16.54 -3.89
CA ALA A 125 7.19 16.69 -5.31
C ALA A 125 6.77 18.13 -5.62
N ILE A 126 5.92 18.74 -4.79
CA ILE A 126 5.56 20.17 -4.92
C ILE A 126 6.81 21.05 -4.83
N ARG A 127 7.66 20.81 -3.83
CA ARG A 127 8.94 21.54 -3.68
C ARG A 127 9.79 21.43 -4.93
N GLN A 128 9.89 20.23 -5.50
CA GLN A 128 10.67 19.98 -6.72
C GLN A 128 10.12 20.75 -7.92
N ASP A 129 8.80 20.74 -8.13
CA ASP A 129 8.19 21.44 -9.27
C ASP A 129 8.27 22.96 -9.13
N VAL A 130 8.06 23.49 -7.92
CA VAL A 130 8.26 24.91 -7.64
C VAL A 130 9.73 25.31 -7.82
N LEU A 131 10.70 24.48 -7.41
CA LEU A 131 12.13 24.73 -7.64
C LEU A 131 12.50 24.74 -9.13
N LYS A 132 11.91 23.85 -9.95
CA LYS A 132 12.14 23.80 -11.40
C LYS A 132 11.74 25.10 -12.10
N SER A 133 10.70 25.78 -11.61
CA SER A 133 10.26 27.07 -12.16
C SER A 133 11.27 28.21 -11.98
N GLN A 134 12.25 28.03 -11.07
CA GLN A 134 13.17 29.06 -10.61
C GLN A 134 12.50 30.33 -10.03
N ARG A 135 11.18 30.37 -9.82
CA ARG A 135 10.50 31.52 -9.19
C ARG A 135 10.77 31.63 -7.69
N TYR A 136 11.03 30.51 -7.03
CA TYR A 136 11.27 30.47 -5.58
C TYR A 136 12.60 29.78 -5.23
N ARG A 137 13.03 29.94 -3.98
CA ARG A 137 14.15 29.23 -3.35
C ARG A 137 13.62 28.48 -2.14
N PHE A 138 14.27 27.38 -1.74
CA PHE A 138 13.89 26.65 -0.53
C PHE A 138 15.05 26.50 0.44
N VAL A 139 14.79 26.65 1.74
CA VAL A 139 15.71 26.23 2.80
C VAL A 139 15.52 24.74 3.06
N ASN A 140 16.63 24.00 3.11
CA ASN A 140 16.60 22.59 3.49
C ASN A 140 16.47 22.44 5.01
N ARG A 141 15.22 22.36 5.50
CA ARG A 141 14.92 22.19 6.93
C ARG A 141 15.42 20.86 7.49
N SER A 142 15.29 19.77 6.74
CA SER A 142 15.66 18.42 7.21
C SER A 142 17.15 18.27 7.45
N GLN A 143 17.98 19.06 6.77
CA GLN A 143 19.44 19.05 6.92
C GLN A 143 19.98 20.09 7.90
N ARG A 144 19.14 20.86 8.62
CA ARG A 144 19.62 21.94 9.52
C ARG A 144 20.61 21.45 10.57
N SER A 145 20.35 20.30 11.20
CA SER A 145 21.25 19.72 12.19
C SER A 145 22.59 19.30 11.56
N ASN A 146 22.54 18.64 10.41
CA ASN A 146 23.73 18.21 9.68
C ASN A 146 24.58 19.41 9.24
N ILE A 147 23.94 20.47 8.73
CA ILE A 147 24.60 21.73 8.36
C ILE A 147 25.25 22.37 9.58
N ALA A 148 24.55 22.41 10.73
CA ALA A 148 25.10 22.98 11.96
C ALA A 148 26.29 22.18 12.49
N ASN A 149 26.22 20.86 12.43
CA ASN A 149 27.30 19.96 12.85
C ASN A 149 28.54 20.15 11.96
N GLU A 150 28.37 20.18 10.64
CA GLU A 150 29.45 20.38 9.68
C GLU A 150 30.07 21.79 9.83
N THR A 151 29.24 22.81 10.00
CA THR A 151 29.71 24.18 10.26
C THR A 151 30.55 24.22 11.54
N SER A 152 30.10 23.55 12.61
CA SER A 152 30.83 23.49 13.88
C SER A 152 32.15 22.73 13.74
N TYR A 153 32.16 21.63 12.99
CA TYR A 153 33.38 20.86 12.69
C TYR A 153 34.43 21.72 11.97
N GLN A 154 34.01 22.50 10.97
CA GLN A 154 34.91 23.40 10.25
C GLN A 154 35.51 24.49 11.16
N GLN A 155 34.74 25.00 12.13
CA GLN A 155 35.22 25.98 13.10
C GLN A 155 36.09 25.38 14.22
N GLY A 156 36.01 24.06 14.45
CA GLY A 156 36.75 23.34 15.51
C GLY A 156 38.26 23.22 15.30
N GLY A 157 38.79 23.76 14.21
CA GLY A 157 40.24 23.73 13.89
C GLY A 157 40.66 22.59 12.97
N ASN A 158 39.72 21.72 12.56
CA ASN A 158 39.96 20.59 11.66
C ASN A 158 40.09 20.98 10.17
N VAL A 159 39.66 22.20 9.80
CA VAL A 159 39.66 22.69 8.42
C VAL A 159 40.48 23.98 8.32
N SER A 160 41.20 24.14 7.20
CA SER A 160 42.02 25.31 6.91
C SER A 160 41.16 26.59 6.88
N GLN A 161 41.70 27.72 7.33
CA GLN A 161 40.91 28.96 7.43
C GLN A 161 40.35 29.44 6.08
N ALA A 162 41.08 29.20 4.99
CA ALA A 162 40.67 29.59 3.63
C ALA A 162 39.49 28.76 3.09
N GLU A 163 39.28 27.54 3.61
CA GLU A 163 38.23 26.62 3.14
C GLU A 163 36.98 26.63 4.03
N ARG A 164 37.00 27.33 5.17
CA ARG A 164 35.85 27.39 6.08
C ARG A 164 34.69 28.16 5.49
N VAL A 165 33.48 27.64 5.70
CA VAL A 165 32.26 28.40 5.42
C VAL A 165 32.14 29.63 6.34
N ALA A 166 31.66 30.73 5.78
CA ALA A 166 31.38 31.94 6.53
C ALA A 166 30.12 31.78 7.40
N LEU A 167 30.24 32.11 8.68
CA LEU A 167 29.13 32.05 9.64
C LEU A 167 28.04 33.08 9.33
N GLY A 168 26.79 32.75 9.66
CA GLY A 168 25.65 33.67 9.51
C GLY A 168 25.28 34.00 8.05
N ARG A 169 25.66 33.16 7.09
CA ARG A 169 25.34 33.31 5.66
C ARG A 169 24.17 32.41 5.20
N GLN A 170 23.48 31.74 6.13
CA GLN A 170 22.30 30.95 5.80
C GLN A 170 21.16 31.87 5.33
N LEU A 171 20.40 31.42 4.33
CA LEU A 171 19.24 32.16 3.85
C LEU A 171 18.14 32.16 4.92
N GLY A 172 17.60 33.35 5.22
CA GLY A 172 16.35 33.48 5.96
C GLY A 172 15.18 33.07 5.08
N ALA A 173 14.29 32.23 5.60
CA ALA A 173 13.01 32.00 4.95
C ALA A 173 12.12 33.23 5.15
N ARG A 174 11.44 33.65 4.09
CA ARG A 174 10.43 34.72 4.08
C ARG A 174 9.02 34.15 4.16
N TYR A 175 8.83 32.93 3.64
CA TYR A 175 7.54 32.25 3.67
C TYR A 175 7.65 30.85 4.27
N ILE A 176 6.58 30.40 4.91
CA ILE A 176 6.32 28.99 5.26
C ILE A 176 5.38 28.41 4.22
N LEU A 177 5.72 27.23 3.68
CA LEU A 177 4.78 26.38 2.97
C LEU A 177 4.33 25.26 3.89
N SER A 178 3.02 25.11 4.08
CA SER A 178 2.43 24.06 4.91
C SER A 178 1.09 23.62 4.35
N GLY A 179 0.68 22.39 4.60
CA GLY A 179 -0.61 21.91 4.13
C GLY A 179 -1.24 20.88 5.04
N THR A 180 -2.46 20.48 4.69
CA THR A 180 -3.21 19.43 5.40
C THR A 180 -3.95 18.56 4.40
N LEU A 181 -3.89 17.24 4.59
CA LEU A 181 -4.61 16.24 3.82
C LEU A 181 -5.68 15.61 4.70
N ARG A 182 -6.96 15.72 4.30
CA ARG A 182 -8.13 15.22 5.03
C ARG A 182 -8.85 14.15 4.23
N SER A 183 -9.53 13.23 4.92
CA SER A 183 -10.42 12.27 4.29
C SER A 183 -11.79 12.19 4.98
N ILE A 184 -12.81 11.88 4.19
CA ILE A 184 -14.16 11.57 4.67
C ILE A 184 -14.58 10.25 4.02
N GLU A 185 -14.82 9.23 4.84
CA GLU A 185 -15.33 7.93 4.39
C GLU A 185 -16.82 7.77 4.73
N LYS A 186 -17.62 7.36 3.75
CA LYS A 186 -19.04 7.06 3.93
C LYS A 186 -19.36 5.68 3.36
N ASP A 187 -19.69 4.76 4.25
CA ASP A 187 -20.25 3.47 3.87
C ASP A 187 -21.76 3.61 3.56
N GLN A 188 -22.23 2.99 2.48
CA GLN A 188 -23.67 2.84 2.29
C GLN A 188 -24.26 1.95 3.40
N PRO A 189 -25.43 2.33 3.96
CA PRO A 189 -26.11 1.51 4.96
C PRO A 189 -26.44 0.13 4.38
N LYS A 190 -26.35 -0.91 5.22
CA LYS A 190 -26.63 -2.31 4.84
C LYS A 190 -28.05 -2.42 4.26
N GLN A 191 -28.16 -2.42 2.93
CA GLN A 191 -29.38 -2.82 2.23
C GLN A 191 -29.30 -4.32 1.90
N ILE A 192 -30.43 -4.93 1.55
CA ILE A 192 -30.54 -6.31 1.00
C ILE A 192 -29.96 -6.33 -0.44
N ARG A 193 -28.80 -5.73 -0.65
CA ARG A 193 -28.09 -5.68 -1.93
C ARG A 193 -26.83 -6.53 -1.79
N LEU A 194 -26.51 -7.29 -2.84
CA LEU A 194 -25.29 -8.10 -2.95
C LEU A 194 -24.01 -7.27 -3.14
N THR A 195 -24.10 -5.94 -3.03
CA THR A 195 -23.00 -5.00 -3.25
C THR A 195 -22.94 -3.98 -2.12
N LYS A 196 -21.75 -3.78 -1.54
CA LYS A 196 -21.45 -2.69 -0.60
C LYS A 196 -20.79 -1.56 -1.38
N ARG A 197 -21.30 -0.33 -1.23
CA ARG A 197 -20.65 0.87 -1.77
C ARG A 197 -19.98 1.65 -0.65
N ASN A 198 -18.80 2.17 -0.93
CA ASN A 198 -18.05 3.05 -0.04
C ASN A 198 -17.62 4.28 -0.85
N LEU A 199 -17.95 5.45 -0.34
CA LEU A 199 -17.52 6.74 -0.87
C LEU A 199 -16.33 7.22 -0.03
N ILE A 200 -15.22 7.48 -0.69
CA ILE A 200 -14.03 8.09 -0.09
C ILE A 200 -13.82 9.45 -0.74
N TYR A 201 -13.69 10.46 0.10
CA TYR A 201 -13.41 11.83 -0.28
C TYR A 201 -12.09 12.24 0.34
N TYR A 202 -11.21 12.85 -0.46
CA TYR A 202 -9.96 13.45 -0.02
C TYR A 202 -9.98 14.95 -0.35
N SER A 203 -9.48 15.76 0.58
CA SER A 203 -9.25 17.20 0.37
C SER A 203 -7.84 17.53 0.83
N MET A 204 -7.10 18.26 0.00
CA MET A 204 -5.77 18.74 0.32
C MET A 204 -5.72 20.25 0.20
N THR A 205 -5.40 20.91 1.31
CA THR A 205 -5.14 22.36 1.35
C THR A 205 -3.64 22.61 1.44
N LEU A 206 -3.15 23.60 0.72
CA LEU A 206 -1.76 24.09 0.81
C LEU A 206 -1.74 25.61 0.97
N ASP A 207 -1.00 26.08 1.96
CA ASP A 207 -0.91 27.48 2.34
C ASP A 207 0.53 27.97 2.26
N LEU A 208 0.70 29.17 1.72
CA LEU A 208 1.94 29.94 1.79
C LEU A 208 1.73 31.12 2.75
N THR A 209 2.42 31.09 3.87
CA THR A 209 2.30 32.08 4.94
C THR A 209 3.54 32.96 5.01
N ASP A 210 3.36 34.27 5.06
CA ASP A 210 4.43 35.24 5.30
C ASP A 210 4.92 35.16 6.74
N LEU A 211 6.24 34.99 6.92
CA LEU A 211 6.84 34.79 8.24
C LEU A 211 6.88 36.05 9.11
N GLU A 212 6.88 37.23 8.49
CA GLU A 212 6.97 38.51 9.21
C GLU A 212 5.59 38.95 9.71
N THR A 213 4.58 38.84 8.84
CA THR A 213 3.22 39.33 9.12
C THR A 213 2.27 38.24 9.61
N SER A 214 2.63 36.95 9.46
CA SER A 214 1.75 35.80 9.67
C SER A 214 0.52 35.77 8.76
N GLU A 215 0.56 36.50 7.64
CA GLU A 215 -0.50 36.52 6.64
C GLU A 215 -0.40 35.29 5.72
N ILE A 216 -1.52 34.64 5.43
CA ILE A 216 -1.61 33.63 4.37
C ILE A 216 -1.71 34.38 3.04
N VAL A 217 -0.59 34.46 2.32
CA VAL A 217 -0.48 35.24 1.08
C VAL A 217 -0.93 34.46 -0.16
N TRP A 218 -1.02 33.13 -0.03
CA TRP A 218 -1.61 32.23 -1.03
C TRP A 218 -2.14 30.99 -0.32
N SER A 219 -3.28 30.48 -0.79
CA SER A 219 -3.90 29.25 -0.33
C SER A 219 -4.67 28.64 -1.49
N ASP A 220 -4.57 27.33 -1.65
CA ASP A 220 -5.37 26.60 -2.62
C ASP A 220 -5.73 25.20 -2.11
N GLU A 221 -6.79 24.64 -2.69
CA GLU A 221 -7.36 23.36 -2.30
C GLU A 221 -7.65 22.47 -3.52
N VAL A 222 -7.31 21.19 -3.39
CA VAL A 222 -7.66 20.16 -4.36
C VAL A 222 -8.51 19.10 -3.69
N GLU A 223 -9.64 18.78 -4.32
CA GLU A 223 -10.59 17.78 -3.86
C GLU A 223 -10.63 16.58 -4.81
N ILE A 224 -10.67 15.37 -4.25
CA ILE A 224 -10.80 14.12 -5.01
C ILE A 224 -11.89 13.27 -4.35
N ALA A 225 -12.88 12.82 -5.13
CA ALA A 225 -13.96 11.96 -4.65
C ALA A 225 -14.04 10.67 -5.48
N ARG A 226 -14.12 9.52 -4.80
CA ARG A 226 -14.18 8.19 -5.43
C ARG A 226 -15.22 7.31 -4.76
N GLU A 227 -15.96 6.55 -5.56
CA GLU A 227 -16.91 5.54 -5.08
C GLU A 227 -16.39 4.13 -5.45
N ALA A 228 -16.15 3.29 -4.45
CA ALA A 228 -15.87 1.87 -4.64
C ALA A 228 -17.15 1.05 -4.47
N SER A 229 -17.41 0.13 -5.39
CA SER A 229 -18.47 -0.88 -5.27
C SER A 229 -17.84 -2.26 -5.18
N ARG A 230 -18.01 -2.93 -4.03
CA ARG A 230 -17.49 -4.28 -3.79
C ARG A 230 -18.65 -5.29 -3.69
N PRO A 231 -18.65 -6.39 -4.47
CA PRO A 231 -19.62 -7.47 -4.28
C PRO A 231 -19.39 -8.14 -2.92
N ILE A 232 -20.47 -8.51 -2.23
CA ILE A 232 -20.42 -9.18 -0.91
C ILE A 232 -19.92 -10.63 -1.06
N ILE A 233 -19.99 -11.19 -2.27
CA ILE A 233 -19.48 -12.53 -2.60
C ILE A 233 -18.43 -12.35 -3.72
N GLY A 234 -17.17 -12.59 -3.40
CA GLY A 234 -16.06 -12.61 -4.36
C GLY A 234 -15.07 -13.70 -3.95
N TRP A 235 -14.80 -14.63 -4.87
CA TRP A 235 -13.72 -15.63 -4.82
C TRP A 235 -12.41 -15.03 -5.35
#